data_AF-A0AAV3ZSB5-F1
#
_entry.id   AF-A0AAV3ZSB5-F1
#
_cell.length_a   1.000
_cell.length_b   1.000
_cell.length_c   1.000
_cell.angle_alpha   90.00
_cell.angle_beta   90.00
_cell.angle_gamma   90.00
#
_symmetry.space_group_name_H-M   'P 1'
#
loop_
_entity.id
_entity.type
_entity.pdbx_description
1 polymer ?
#
loop_
_entity_poly.entity_id
_entity_poly.type
_entity_poly.pdbx_seq_one_letter_code
_entity_poly.pdbx_strand_id
1 'polypeptide(L)'
;MSKTIEVQLKSNSGAHWIGLSDQHKEGRWRWLNGNNTVIYKNWAPGQPSNHQVLGHKEGQDCGEVGRYKSGQWNDHDCITAQKFICEKPAKNAIQLKVGVLIGIIIAAILVLCGAIIAGVFFGPKLYPRVRERMGKKMGSAINVTNTIAQSM
;
A
#
# COMPACT_ATOMS: atom_id res chain seq x y z
N MET A 1 5.61 -8.54 19.47
CA MET A 1 4.60 -8.43 18.39
C MET A 1 4.02 -9.82 18.14
N SER A 2 2.95 -10.19 18.83
CA SER A 2 2.18 -11.38 18.47
C SER A 2 1.24 -10.98 17.34
N LYS A 3 1.61 -11.30 16.10
CA LYS A 3 0.61 -11.33 15.02
C LYS A 3 -0.08 -12.68 15.14
N THR A 4 -1.16 -12.73 15.91
CA THR A 4 -2.08 -13.86 15.86
C THR A 4 -2.62 -13.91 14.43
N ILE A 5 -2.16 -14.88 13.65
CA ILE A 5 -2.74 -15.16 12.34
C ILE A 5 -4.11 -15.77 12.65
N GLU A 6 -5.13 -14.92 12.78
CA GLU A 6 -6.50 -15.38 12.66
C GLU A 6 -6.73 -15.76 11.21
N VAL A 7 -6.46 -17.01 10.88
CA VAL A 7 -6.92 -17.57 9.61
C VAL A 7 -8.44 -17.64 9.72
N GLN A 8 -9.11 -16.58 9.26
CA GLN A 8 -10.55 -16.56 9.06
C GLN A 8 -10.85 -17.48 7.88
N LEU A 9 -10.82 -18.80 8.12
CA LEU A 9 -11.21 -19.83 7.16
C LEU A 9 -12.71 -19.67 6.91
N LYS A 10 -13.08 -18.74 6.02
CA LYS A 10 -14.45 -18.59 5.51
C LYS A 10 -14.80 -19.90 4.80
N SER A 11 -15.47 -20.79 5.53
CA SER A 11 -16.21 -21.96 5.04
C SER A 11 -15.66 -22.56 3.75
N ASN A 12 -14.45 -23.13 3.81
CA ASN A 12 -13.97 -24.03 2.77
C ASN A 12 -13.42 -25.27 3.48
N SER A 13 -14.07 -26.41 3.25
CA SER A 13 -13.85 -27.69 3.93
C SER A 13 -12.61 -28.39 3.37
N GLY A 14 -11.41 -27.93 3.73
CA GLY A 14 -10.18 -28.57 3.28
C GLY A 14 -8.94 -28.11 4.04
N ALA A 15 -7.94 -28.99 4.09
CA ALA A 15 -6.61 -28.65 4.57
C ALA A 15 -5.90 -27.73 3.57
N HIS A 16 -5.10 -26.81 4.09
CA HIS A 16 -4.30 -25.88 3.31
C HIS A 16 -2.86 -25.88 3.83
N TRP A 17 -1.89 -25.94 2.92
CA TRP A 17 -0.49 -25.75 3.27
C TRP A 17 -0.25 -24.35 3.83
N ILE A 18 0.56 -24.30 4.89
CA ILE A 18 1.20 -23.09 5.39
C ILE A 18 2.71 -23.20 5.17
N GLY A 19 3.43 -22.09 5.26
CA GLY A 19 4.88 -22.07 5.04
C GLY A 19 5.72 -22.69 6.16
N LEU A 20 5.21 -23.71 6.87
CA LEU A 20 5.86 -24.35 8.03
C LEU A 20 6.41 -25.71 7.61
N SER A 21 7.69 -25.99 7.87
CA SER A 21 8.31 -27.28 7.52
C SER A 21 9.51 -27.62 8.40
N ASP A 22 9.79 -28.90 8.57
CA ASP A 22 11.02 -29.44 9.18
C ASP A 22 11.81 -30.39 8.27
N GLN A 23 11.54 -30.40 6.95
CA GLN A 23 12.25 -31.19 5.91
C GLN A 23 13.79 -31.11 5.99
N HIS A 24 14.33 -30.00 6.51
CA HIS A 24 15.76 -29.83 6.66
C HIS A 24 16.36 -30.62 7.84
N LYS A 25 15.60 -30.77 8.92
CA LYS A 25 15.98 -31.52 10.12
C LYS A 25 14.73 -31.83 10.94
N GLU A 26 14.38 -33.10 11.00
CA GLU A 26 13.29 -33.65 11.80
C GLU A 26 13.18 -33.03 13.19
N GLY A 27 11.96 -32.62 13.54
CA GLY A 27 11.65 -31.96 14.81
C GLY A 27 12.11 -30.50 14.92
N ARG A 28 12.76 -29.95 13.89
CA ARG A 28 13.18 -28.53 13.83
C ARG A 28 12.39 -27.75 12.78
N TRP A 29 11.13 -27.49 13.13
CA TRP A 29 10.21 -26.67 12.36
C TRP A 29 10.70 -25.24 12.11
N ARG A 30 10.54 -24.77 10.87
CA ARG A 30 10.91 -23.43 10.40
C ARG A 30 9.86 -22.88 9.45
N TRP A 31 9.76 -21.55 9.42
CA TRP A 31 8.99 -20.85 8.41
C TRP A 31 9.82 -20.64 7.13
N LEU A 32 9.17 -20.73 5.96
CA LEU A 32 9.81 -20.51 4.65
C LEU A 32 10.40 -19.10 4.49
N ASN A 33 9.95 -18.12 5.28
CA ASN A 33 10.41 -16.72 5.21
C ASN A 33 11.80 -16.47 5.83
N GLY A 34 12.50 -17.52 6.28
CA GLY A 34 13.90 -17.44 6.74
C GLY A 34 14.07 -17.06 8.22
N ASN A 35 13.00 -16.86 8.99
CA ASN A 35 13.10 -16.73 10.44
C ASN A 35 13.06 -18.13 11.10
N ASN A 36 14.24 -18.62 11.48
CA ASN A 36 14.49 -20.03 11.79
C ASN A 36 14.00 -20.50 13.17
N THR A 37 13.10 -19.76 13.84
CA THR A 37 12.54 -20.17 15.14
C THR A 37 11.03 -20.00 15.16
N VAL A 38 10.32 -21.11 15.31
CA VAL A 38 8.87 -21.16 15.50
C VAL A 38 8.57 -20.82 16.97
N ILE A 39 8.24 -19.54 17.21
CA ILE A 39 7.95 -19.02 18.56
C ILE A 39 6.51 -19.34 18.96
N TYR A 40 5.56 -19.11 18.06
CA TYR A 40 4.16 -19.49 18.24
C TYR A 40 3.93 -20.92 17.75
N LYS A 41 3.17 -21.71 18.49
CA LYS A 41 2.80 -23.09 18.15
C LYS A 41 1.31 -23.28 18.37
N ASN A 42 0.62 -23.85 17.38
CA ASN A 42 -0.81 -24.17 17.48
C ASN A 42 -1.10 -25.58 16.96
N TRP A 43 -0.26 -26.54 17.31
CA TRP A 43 -0.45 -27.94 16.93
C TRP A 43 -1.76 -28.50 17.48
N ALA A 44 -2.40 -29.38 16.71
CA ALA A 44 -3.49 -30.19 17.22
C ALA A 44 -2.97 -31.19 18.27
N PRO A 45 -3.83 -31.72 19.15
CA PRO A 45 -3.43 -32.78 20.07
C PRO A 45 -2.82 -33.96 19.31
N GLY A 46 -1.60 -34.36 19.70
CA GLY A 46 -0.85 -35.44 19.04
C GLY A 46 -0.03 -35.02 17.83
N GLN A 47 0.02 -33.72 17.50
CA GLN A 47 0.80 -33.18 16.39
C GLN A 47 2.02 -32.37 16.86
N PRO A 48 3.12 -32.31 16.08
CA PRO A 48 3.39 -33.10 14.88
C PRO A 48 3.58 -34.59 15.21
N SER A 49 3.07 -35.46 14.35
CA SER A 49 3.02 -36.92 14.58
C SER A 49 4.10 -37.69 13.83
N ASN A 50 4.71 -37.05 12.83
CA ASN A 50 5.64 -37.61 11.88
C ASN A 50 5.20 -38.98 11.34
N HIS A 51 3.92 -39.09 10.95
CA HIS A 51 3.34 -40.38 10.61
C HIS A 51 3.88 -40.90 9.27
N GLN A 52 4.63 -42.02 9.32
CA GLN A 52 5.14 -42.69 8.13
C GLN A 52 3.98 -43.29 7.31
N VAL A 53 3.87 -42.89 6.05
CA VAL A 53 2.88 -43.42 5.12
C VAL A 53 3.54 -44.45 4.20
N LEU A 54 2.81 -45.47 3.76
CA LEU A 54 3.31 -46.44 2.78
C LEU A 54 3.76 -45.70 1.51
N GLY A 55 5.06 -45.76 1.20
CA GLY A 55 5.67 -45.03 0.08
C GLY A 55 6.50 -43.80 0.47
N HIS A 56 6.38 -43.31 1.71
CA HIS A 56 7.10 -42.13 2.21
C HIS A 56 7.73 -42.44 3.58
N LYS A 57 8.96 -42.96 3.55
CA LYS A 57 9.72 -43.34 4.75
C LYS A 57 10.31 -42.17 5.52
N GLU A 58 10.41 -41.00 4.89
CA GLU A 58 11.04 -39.81 5.46
C GLU A 58 10.16 -39.16 6.53
N GLY A 59 8.83 -39.37 6.49
CA GLY A 59 7.92 -38.77 7.46
C GLY A 59 6.92 -37.76 6.90
N GLN A 60 6.33 -36.97 7.78
CA GLN A 60 5.42 -35.87 7.47
C GLN A 60 6.05 -34.54 7.84
N ASP A 61 6.54 -33.81 6.85
CA ASP A 61 7.44 -32.67 7.12
C ASP A 61 6.83 -31.30 6.74
N CYS A 62 5.58 -31.29 6.30
CA CYS A 62 4.89 -30.08 5.83
C CYS A 62 3.70 -29.74 6.72
N GLY A 63 3.64 -28.49 7.19
CA GLY A 63 2.57 -28.02 8.07
C GLY A 63 1.33 -27.58 7.30
N GLU A 64 0.16 -28.01 7.75
CA GLU A 64 -1.14 -27.62 7.21
C GLU A 64 -2.10 -27.11 8.28
N VAL A 65 -3.13 -26.38 7.85
CA VAL A 65 -4.24 -25.90 8.68
C VAL A 65 -5.58 -26.22 8.03
N GLY A 66 -6.66 -26.21 8.81
CA GLY A 66 -8.03 -26.42 8.30
C GLY A 66 -8.48 -27.89 8.26
N ARG A 67 -7.59 -28.85 8.53
CA ARG A 67 -7.96 -30.24 8.83
C ARG A 67 -8.83 -30.32 10.10
N TYR A 68 -8.47 -29.53 11.11
CA TYR A 68 -9.21 -29.38 12.35
C TYR A 68 -10.01 -28.08 12.35
N LYS A 69 -11.26 -28.12 12.82
CA LYS A 69 -12.18 -26.95 12.83
C LYS A 69 -11.66 -25.76 13.64
N SER A 70 -10.72 -25.99 14.56
CA SER A 70 -10.09 -25.02 15.46
C SER A 70 -8.93 -24.23 14.82
N GLY A 71 -8.56 -24.49 13.57
CA GLY A 71 -7.39 -23.86 12.93
C GLY A 71 -6.05 -24.37 13.48
N GLN A 72 -6.07 -25.47 14.23
CA GLN A 72 -4.88 -26.14 14.72
C GLN A 72 -4.10 -26.80 13.57
N TRP A 73 -2.80 -26.92 13.78
CA TRP A 73 -1.84 -27.36 12.79
C TRP A 73 -1.69 -28.88 12.80
N ASN A 74 -1.44 -29.43 11.63
CA ASN A 74 -1.13 -30.84 11.39
C ASN A 74 0.17 -30.92 10.59
N ASP A 75 1.00 -31.93 10.82
CA ASP A 75 2.03 -32.30 9.85
C ASP A 75 1.44 -33.27 8.82
N HIS A 76 1.85 -33.13 7.57
CA HIS A 76 1.38 -33.98 6.50
C HIS A 76 2.43 -34.18 5.41
N ASP A 77 2.18 -35.16 4.55
CA ASP A 77 3.09 -35.54 3.48
C ASP A 77 3.14 -34.42 2.43
N CYS A 78 4.32 -33.83 2.28
CA CYS A 78 4.59 -32.70 1.41
C CYS A 78 4.20 -32.92 -0.05
N ILE A 79 4.13 -34.16 -0.53
CA ILE A 79 3.74 -34.44 -1.92
C ILE A 79 2.22 -34.45 -2.13
N THR A 80 1.44 -34.35 -1.05
CA THR A 80 -0.02 -34.33 -1.13
C THR A 80 -0.51 -33.07 -1.84
N ALA A 81 -1.30 -33.26 -2.90
CA ALA A 81 -1.89 -32.17 -3.65
C ALA A 81 -3.01 -31.48 -2.83
N GLN A 82 -2.77 -30.25 -2.38
CA GLN A 82 -3.76 -29.41 -1.70
C GLN A 82 -3.52 -27.92 -1.92
N LYS A 83 -4.51 -27.11 -1.53
CA LYS A 83 -4.43 -25.65 -1.61
C LYS A 83 -3.41 -25.11 -0.60
N PHE A 84 -3.00 -23.85 -0.75
CA PHE A 84 -2.03 -23.21 0.15
C PHE A 84 -2.41 -21.76 0.46
N ILE A 85 -1.90 -21.25 1.58
CA ILE A 85 -2.10 -19.87 2.03
C ILE A 85 -0.80 -19.08 1.83
N CYS A 86 -0.90 -17.92 1.17
CA CYS A 86 0.21 -17.00 1.00
C CYS A 86 0.20 -15.88 2.06
N GLU A 87 1.37 -15.55 2.58
CA GLU A 87 1.60 -14.32 3.35
C GLU A 87 2.19 -13.24 2.43
N LYS A 88 1.72 -11.99 2.57
CA LYS A 88 2.39 -10.81 2.01
C LYS A 88 2.37 -9.66 3.01
N PRO A 89 3.33 -8.73 2.96
CA PRO A 89 3.25 -7.49 3.72
C PRO A 89 1.94 -6.77 3.44
N ALA A 90 1.27 -6.30 4.50
CA ALA A 90 0.14 -5.42 4.34
C ALA A 90 0.61 -4.12 3.66
N LYS A 91 -0.10 -3.68 2.62
CA LYS A 91 0.15 -2.36 2.05
C LYS A 91 -0.27 -1.34 3.11
N ASN A 92 0.68 -0.60 3.67
CA ASN A 92 0.37 0.51 4.55
C ASN A 92 -0.37 1.58 3.74
N ALA A 93 -1.70 1.63 3.84
CA ALA A 93 -2.52 2.63 3.15
C ALA A 93 -2.11 4.06 3.53
N ILE A 94 -1.53 4.24 4.72
CA ILE A 94 -0.96 5.50 5.20
C ILE A 94 0.23 5.94 4.34
N GLN A 95 1.12 5.02 3.95
CA GLN A 95 2.27 5.34 3.09
C GLN A 95 1.82 5.82 1.70
N LEU A 96 0.78 5.18 1.14
CA LEU A 96 0.17 5.62 -0.12
C LEU A 96 -0.49 7.00 0.00
N LYS A 97 -1.21 7.28 1.09
CA LYS A 97 -1.87 8.58 1.30
C LYS A 97 -0.88 9.73 1.50
N VAL A 98 0.17 9.51 2.30
CA VAL A 98 1.21 10.53 2.57
C VAL A 98 2.01 10.83 1.30
N GLY A 99 2.41 9.81 0.54
CA GLY A 99 3.12 10.02 -0.73
C GLY A 99 2.31 10.81 -1.76
N VAL A 100 1.00 10.52 -1.88
CA VAL A 100 0.09 11.28 -2.76
C VAL A 100 -0.05 12.73 -2.29
N LEU A 101 -0.20 12.97 -0.98
CA LEU A 101 -0.34 14.32 -0.43
C LEU A 101 0.93 15.17 -0.65
N ILE A 102 2.11 14.59 -0.42
CA ILE A 102 3.40 15.25 -0.69
C ILE A 102 3.51 15.58 -2.18
N GLY A 103 3.14 14.65 -3.07
CA GLY A 103 3.11 14.90 -4.52
C GLY A 103 2.20 16.06 -4.92
N ILE A 104 1.00 16.16 -4.34
CA ILE A 104 0.05 17.25 -4.58
C ILE A 104 0.64 18.60 -4.09
N ILE A 105 1.22 18.63 -2.89
CA ILE A 105 1.82 19.85 -2.33
C ILE A 105 2.99 20.34 -3.19
N ILE A 106 3.88 19.44 -3.63
CA ILE A 106 5.00 19.78 -4.52
C ILE A 106 4.49 20.35 -5.85
N ALA A 107 3.49 19.71 -6.46
CA ALA A 107 2.91 20.19 -7.70
C ALA A 107 2.30 21.60 -7.54
N ALA A 108 1.58 21.85 -6.44
CA ALA A 108 1.01 23.16 -6.15
C ALA A 108 2.09 24.24 -5.97
N ILE A 109 3.17 23.93 -5.24
CA ILE A 109 4.30 24.85 -5.04
C ILE A 109 4.96 25.18 -6.39
N LEU A 110 5.19 24.20 -7.25
CA LEU A 110 5.79 24.43 -8.57
C LEU A 110 4.93 25.33 -9.46
N VAL A 111 3.60 25.16 -9.44
CA VAL A 111 2.66 26.02 -10.17
C VAL A 111 2.69 27.46 -9.63
N LEU A 112 2.68 27.63 -8.31
CA LEU A 112 2.73 28.95 -7.68
C LEU A 112 4.06 29.66 -7.95
N CYS A 113 5.19 28.95 -7.80
CA CYS A 113 6.51 29.50 -8.12
C CYS A 113 6.60 29.88 -9.60
N GLY A 114 6.10 29.05 -10.52
CA GLY A 114 6.08 29.34 -11.95
C GLY A 114 5.28 30.60 -12.28
N ALA A 115 4.11 30.79 -11.68
CA ALA A 115 3.28 31.97 -11.86
C ALA A 115 3.95 33.26 -11.32
N ILE A 116 4.61 33.17 -10.17
CA ILE A 116 5.36 34.30 -9.58
C ILE A 116 6.54 34.69 -10.47
N ILE A 117 7.32 33.72 -10.94
CA ILE A 117 8.44 33.95 -11.87
C ILE A 117 7.92 34.59 -13.17
N ALA A 118 6.83 34.10 -13.74
CA ALA A 118 6.22 34.71 -14.92
C ALA A 118 5.79 36.16 -14.66
N GLY A 119 5.17 36.44 -13.51
CA GLY A 119 4.77 37.79 -13.10
C GLY A 119 5.95 38.74 -12.90
N VAL A 120 7.05 38.29 -12.29
CA VAL A 120 8.23 39.12 -12.01
C VAL A 120 9.06 39.39 -13.27
N PHE A 121 9.21 38.41 -14.18
CA PHE A 121 10.02 38.57 -15.39
C PHE A 121 9.26 39.18 -16.57
N PHE A 122 7.97 38.88 -16.74
CA PHE A 122 7.15 39.41 -17.85
C PHE A 122 6.27 40.60 -17.43
N GLY A 123 5.92 40.72 -16.14
CA GLY A 123 5.13 41.83 -15.61
C GLY A 123 5.75 43.22 -15.84
N PRO A 124 7.06 43.44 -15.65
CA PRO A 124 7.68 44.75 -15.90
C PRO A 124 7.58 45.25 -17.35
N LYS A 125 7.39 44.34 -18.32
CA LYS A 125 7.20 44.70 -19.74
C LYS A 125 5.73 44.95 -20.12
N LEU A 126 4.78 44.32 -19.43
CA LEU A 126 3.34 44.47 -19.68
C LEU A 126 2.71 45.60 -18.85
N TYR A 127 3.20 45.84 -17.64
CA TYR A 127 2.67 46.86 -16.73
C TYR A 127 2.66 48.28 -17.32
N PRO A 128 3.74 48.77 -17.99
CA PRO A 128 3.73 50.10 -18.60
C PRO A 128 2.72 50.22 -19.75
N ARG A 129 2.58 49.18 -20.59
CA ARG A 129 1.67 49.17 -21.75
C ARG A 129 0.19 49.16 -21.36
N VAL A 130 -0.16 48.46 -20.28
CA VAL A 130 -1.54 48.43 -19.75
C VAL A 130 -1.88 49.77 -19.09
N ARG A 131 -0.95 50.37 -18.34
CA ARG A 131 -1.10 51.70 -17.72
C ARG A 131 -1.35 52.80 -18.77
N GLU A 132 -0.64 52.78 -19.89
CA GLU A 132 -0.80 53.77 -20.96
C GLU A 132 -2.18 53.67 -21.65
N ARG A 133 -2.68 52.44 -21.90
CA ARG A 133 -4.01 52.23 -22.49
C ARG A 133 -5.14 52.64 -21.55
N MET A 134 -5.02 52.38 -20.25
CA MET A 134 -6.03 52.82 -19.27
C MET A 134 -6.01 54.34 -19.07
N GLY A 135 -4.81 54.96 -19.06
CA GLY A 135 -4.67 56.42 -19.01
C GLY A 135 -5.32 57.12 -20.22
N LYS A 136 -5.15 56.60 -21.44
CA LYS A 136 -5.82 57.12 -22.64
C LYS A 136 -7.34 57.00 -22.59
N LYS A 137 -7.87 55.86 -22.10
CA LYS A 137 -9.34 55.69 -21.93
C LYS A 137 -9.92 56.65 -20.90
N MET A 138 -9.23 56.87 -19.78
CA MET A 138 -9.70 57.77 -18.72
C MET A 138 -9.62 59.23 -19.14
N GLY A 139 -8.55 59.65 -19.82
CA GLY A 139 -8.42 61.00 -20.37
C GLY A 139 -9.49 61.31 -21.43
N SER A 140 -9.87 60.32 -22.26
CA SER A 140 -10.96 60.49 -23.22
C SER A 140 -12.33 60.62 -22.54
N ALA A 141 -12.59 59.90 -21.45
CA ALA A 141 -13.85 60.00 -20.71
C ALA A 141 -14.00 61.36 -19.98
N ILE A 142 -12.89 61.91 -19.47
CA ILE A 142 -12.86 63.24 -18.84
C ILE A 142 -13.11 64.35 -19.87
N ASN A 143 -12.52 64.26 -21.07
CA ASN A 143 -12.80 65.24 -22.13
C ASN A 143 -14.27 65.21 -22.59
N VAL A 144 -14.89 64.03 -22.71
CA VAL A 144 -16.31 63.92 -23.12
C VAL A 144 -17.24 64.55 -22.07
N THR A 145 -16.98 64.36 -20.78
CA THR A 145 -17.79 64.95 -19.71
C THR A 145 -17.66 66.47 -19.64
N ASN A 146 -16.46 67.03 -19.87
CA ASN A 146 -16.24 68.48 -19.92
C ASN A 146 -16.90 69.14 -21.14
N THR A 147 -16.92 68.49 -22.31
CA THR A 147 -17.60 69.02 -23.51
C THR A 147 -19.12 69.07 -23.32
N ILE A 148 -19.71 68.07 -22.66
CA ILE A 148 -21.16 68.02 -22.38
C ILE A 148 -21.54 69.10 -21.35
N ALA A 149 -20.68 69.37 -20.35
CA ALA A 149 -20.91 70.38 -19.33
C ALA A 149 -20.87 71.83 -19.86
N GLN A 150 -20.23 72.08 -21.01
CA GLN A 150 -20.15 73.41 -21.65
C GLN A 150 -21.29 73.67 -22.65
N SER A 151 -22.11 72.67 -22.94
CA SER A 151 -23.26 72.76 -23.85
C SER A 151 -24.63 72.84 -23.15
N MET A 152 -24.65 73.08 -21.83
CA MET A 152 -25.85 73.28 -21.01
C MET A 152 -25.93 74.71 -20.48
#